data_AF-A0A8S2MDJ9-F1
#
_entry.id   AF-A0A8S2MDJ9-F1
#
_cell.length_a   1.000
_cell.length_b   1.000
_cell.length_c   1.000
_cell.angle_alpha   90.00
_cell.angle_beta   90.00
_cell.angle_gamma   90.00
#
_symmetry.space_group_name_H-M   'P 1'
#
loop_
_entity.id
_entity.type
_entity.pdbx_description
1 polymer ?
#
loop_
_entity_poly.entity_id
_entity_poly.type
_entity_poly.pdbx_seq_one_letter_code
_entity_poly.pdbx_strand_id
1 'polypeptide(L)'
;MESIRKNHSIILADYIDTKLCSAYGSRSSVNIFVPLESNIDRIYANLSIIPNFEVYKKSQIPDEYHYKSNIRIGDILFVAKAGYEIIAPGDNASIELLGDHGYDDRVESMHGIFYGFGPAFHENMQAEPFHTVDIYPLMSYILKLKERKTNGSIDNAKHILRDHVNNDLFDEINLLLLKTTTYATSWGFITVGCVLFVILISIVYITVAFRHSRQLIYAEPQFPIRYRLLSNDEESKNNFFPDASDNEEIE
;
A
#
# COMPACT_ATOMS: atom_id res chain seq x y z
N MET A 1 -4.79 -31.68 -15.84
CA MET A 1 -5.80 -32.74 -15.65
C MET A 1 -5.06 -34.02 -15.32
N GLU A 2 -5.54 -34.79 -14.33
CA GLU A 2 -4.97 -36.09 -13.95
C GLU A 2 -5.95 -37.22 -14.29
N SER A 3 -5.48 -38.47 -14.45
CA SER A 3 -6.35 -39.62 -14.71
C SER A 3 -6.71 -40.40 -13.44
N ILE A 4 -8.01 -40.65 -13.24
CA ILE A 4 -8.52 -41.47 -12.13
C ILE A 4 -8.39 -42.95 -12.48
N ARG A 5 -8.04 -43.78 -11.49
CA ARG A 5 -7.96 -45.24 -11.63
C ARG A 5 -9.13 -45.90 -10.91
N LYS A 6 -9.78 -46.90 -11.53
CA LYS A 6 -11.00 -47.59 -11.05
C LYS A 6 -10.99 -48.11 -9.59
N ASN A 7 -9.82 -48.26 -8.96
CA ASN A 7 -9.65 -48.78 -7.60
C ASN A 7 -9.05 -47.73 -6.64
N HIS A 8 -9.02 -46.46 -7.01
CA HIS A 8 -8.42 -45.36 -6.24
C HIS A 8 -9.47 -44.44 -5.58
N SER A 9 -10.70 -44.93 -5.42
CA SER A 9 -11.84 -44.20 -4.88
C SER A 9 -12.10 -44.60 -3.42
N ILE A 10 -12.46 -43.64 -2.56
CA ILE A 10 -12.99 -43.92 -1.21
C ILE A 10 -14.36 -43.27 -1.03
N ILE A 11 -15.29 -43.94 -0.35
CA ILE A 11 -16.60 -43.40 0.02
C ILE A 11 -16.47 -42.76 1.41
N LEU A 12 -16.67 -41.45 1.51
CA LEU A 12 -16.40 -40.70 2.75
C LEU A 12 -17.26 -41.19 3.93
N ALA A 13 -18.50 -41.62 3.65
CA ALA A 13 -19.44 -42.13 4.65
C ALA A 13 -19.02 -43.46 5.31
N ASP A 14 -18.08 -44.21 4.73
CA ASP A 14 -17.57 -45.46 5.31
C ASP A 14 -16.57 -45.19 6.46
N TYR A 15 -15.99 -43.98 6.51
CA TYR A 15 -14.96 -43.59 7.46
C TYR A 15 -15.46 -42.64 8.55
N ILE A 16 -16.47 -41.80 8.28
CA ILE A 16 -16.98 -40.79 9.22
C ILE A 16 -18.52 -40.77 9.30
N ASP A 17 -19.05 -40.50 10.49
CA ASP A 17 -20.49 -40.33 10.69
C ASP A 17 -20.95 -38.98 10.12
N THR A 18 -21.60 -39.03 8.97
CA THR A 18 -22.07 -37.86 8.20
C THR A 18 -23.18 -37.07 8.89
N LYS A 19 -23.61 -37.45 10.10
CA LYS A 19 -24.50 -36.64 10.95
C LYS A 19 -23.73 -35.66 11.85
N LEU A 20 -22.42 -35.84 11.99
CA LEU A 20 -21.55 -35.01 12.85
C LEU A 20 -20.93 -33.82 12.11
N CYS A 21 -21.05 -33.78 10.78
CA CYS A 21 -20.41 -32.79 9.91
C CYS A 21 -21.12 -32.65 8.55
N SER A 22 -20.97 -31.49 7.91
CA SER A 22 -21.31 -31.28 6.51
C SER A 22 -20.05 -31.30 5.64
N ALA A 23 -20.11 -31.95 4.48
CA ALA A 23 -18.98 -32.07 3.55
C ALA A 23 -19.31 -31.41 2.20
N TYR A 24 -18.41 -30.58 1.68
CA TYR A 24 -18.56 -29.87 0.40
C TYR A 24 -17.22 -29.76 -0.33
N GLY A 25 -17.19 -29.99 -1.64
CA GLY A 25 -15.97 -29.88 -2.43
C GLY A 25 -16.08 -30.50 -3.82
N SER A 26 -14.93 -30.90 -4.36
CA SER A 26 -14.77 -31.77 -5.53
C SER A 26 -14.42 -33.19 -5.08
N ARG A 27 -14.23 -34.11 -6.03
CA ARG A 27 -13.71 -35.44 -5.73
C ARG A 27 -12.21 -35.45 -5.43
N SER A 28 -11.46 -34.49 -5.94
CA SER A 28 -10.07 -34.24 -5.56
C SER A 28 -9.88 -33.66 -4.15
N SER A 29 -10.78 -32.79 -3.66
CA SER A 29 -10.67 -32.19 -2.32
C SER A 29 -12.01 -31.79 -1.70
N VAL A 30 -12.18 -32.10 -0.41
CA VAL A 30 -13.41 -31.89 0.36
C VAL A 30 -13.13 -31.06 1.62
N ASN A 31 -13.89 -29.98 1.79
CA ASN A 31 -13.97 -29.21 3.03
C ASN A 31 -15.05 -29.82 3.92
N ILE A 32 -14.68 -30.17 5.15
CA ILE A 32 -15.56 -30.76 6.16
C ILE A 32 -15.78 -29.74 7.27
N PHE A 33 -17.04 -29.38 7.50
CA PHE A 33 -17.49 -28.43 8.51
C PHE A 33 -18.11 -29.21 9.67
N VAL A 34 -17.65 -28.95 10.90
CA VAL A 34 -17.95 -29.78 12.08
C VAL A 34 -18.63 -28.91 13.14
N PRO A 35 -19.98 -28.90 13.24
CA PRO A 35 -20.72 -27.96 14.11
C PRO A 35 -20.47 -28.09 15.63
N LEU A 36 -19.74 -29.11 16.06
CA LEU A 36 -19.33 -29.31 17.45
C LEU A 36 -17.86 -29.71 17.49
N GLU A 37 -17.01 -28.81 18.01
CA GLU A 37 -15.54 -28.93 17.95
C GLU A 37 -14.99 -30.25 18.51
N SER A 38 -15.64 -30.84 19.51
CA SER A 38 -15.22 -32.13 20.10
C SER A 38 -15.29 -33.32 19.15
N ASN A 39 -15.96 -33.20 17.99
CA ASN A 39 -15.94 -34.20 16.93
C ASN A 39 -14.74 -34.05 15.96
N ILE A 40 -14.05 -32.89 15.92
CA ILE A 40 -12.97 -32.61 14.97
C ILE A 40 -11.85 -33.64 15.11
N ASP A 41 -11.37 -33.90 16.33
CA ASP A 41 -10.26 -34.83 16.56
C ASP A 41 -10.60 -36.27 16.16
N ARG A 42 -11.86 -36.70 16.35
CA ARG A 42 -12.35 -38.01 15.93
C ARG A 42 -12.43 -38.14 14.41
N ILE A 43 -13.01 -37.14 13.73
CA ILE A 43 -13.12 -37.10 12.26
C ILE A 43 -11.72 -37.06 11.64
N TYR A 44 -10.83 -36.23 12.19
CA TYR A 44 -9.42 -36.14 11.78
C TYR A 44 -8.72 -37.49 11.89
N ALA A 45 -8.75 -38.14 13.07
CA ALA A 45 -8.09 -39.43 13.29
C ALA A 45 -8.61 -40.54 12.38
N ASN A 46 -9.93 -40.61 12.13
CA ASN A 46 -10.55 -41.58 11.24
C ASN A 46 -10.10 -41.43 9.77
N LEU A 47 -9.83 -40.21 9.31
CA LEU A 47 -9.37 -39.95 7.95
C LEU A 47 -7.84 -40.05 7.82
N SER A 48 -7.07 -39.71 8.86
CA SER A 48 -5.60 -39.67 8.82
C SER A 48 -4.92 -41.04 8.66
N ILE A 49 -5.67 -42.13 8.80
CA ILE A 49 -5.19 -43.50 8.55
C ILE A 49 -5.34 -43.95 7.08
N ILE A 50 -6.01 -43.16 6.23
CA ILE A 50 -6.31 -43.56 4.84
C ILE A 50 -5.09 -43.28 3.94
N PRO A 51 -4.45 -44.31 3.35
CA PRO A 51 -3.26 -44.11 2.53
C PRO A 51 -3.61 -43.44 1.19
N ASN A 52 -2.71 -42.56 0.73
CA ASN A 52 -2.84 -41.74 -0.49
C ASN A 52 -3.85 -40.58 -0.41
N PHE A 53 -4.29 -40.22 0.80
CA PHE A 53 -5.02 -38.99 1.06
C PHE A 53 -4.28 -38.19 2.14
N GLU A 54 -4.57 -36.90 2.24
CA GLU A 54 -3.98 -35.98 3.22
C GLU A 54 -5.09 -35.27 3.99
N VAL A 55 -4.92 -35.17 5.30
CA VAL A 55 -5.90 -34.60 6.22
C VAL A 55 -5.27 -33.48 7.01
N TYR A 56 -5.87 -32.30 6.93
CA TYR A 56 -5.41 -31.11 7.63
C TYR A 56 -6.57 -30.55 8.44
N LYS A 57 -6.40 -30.36 9.76
CA LYS A 57 -7.25 -29.39 10.47
C LYS A 57 -6.94 -28.01 9.90
N LYS A 58 -7.89 -27.08 9.91
CA LYS A 58 -7.78 -25.75 9.31
C LYS A 58 -6.49 -24.99 9.64
N SER A 59 -6.01 -25.08 10.89
CA SER A 59 -4.75 -24.47 11.34
C SER A 59 -3.49 -25.16 10.82
N GLN A 60 -3.57 -26.45 10.48
CA GLN A 60 -2.48 -27.30 10.01
C GLN A 60 -2.34 -27.33 8.48
N ILE A 61 -3.27 -26.74 7.72
CA ILE A 61 -3.15 -26.60 6.26
C ILE A 61 -1.84 -25.86 5.93
N PRO A 62 -1.01 -26.34 4.99
CA PRO A 62 0.25 -25.70 4.61
C PRO A 62 0.06 -24.22 4.27
N ASP A 63 0.97 -23.36 4.73
CA ASP A 63 0.94 -21.93 4.42
C ASP A 63 1.15 -21.65 2.92
N GLU A 64 1.87 -22.55 2.23
CA GLU A 64 2.06 -22.57 0.77
C GLU A 64 0.75 -22.57 -0.02
N TYR A 65 -0.27 -23.33 0.44
CA TYR A 65 -1.58 -23.35 -0.23
C TYR A 65 -2.37 -22.03 -0.05
N HIS A 66 -1.96 -21.18 0.90
CA HIS A 66 -2.69 -19.99 1.37
C HIS A 66 -4.17 -20.24 1.79
N TYR A 67 -4.57 -21.51 1.94
CA TYR A 67 -5.96 -21.97 1.98
C TYR A 67 -6.50 -22.20 3.41
N LYS A 68 -6.28 -21.25 4.33
CA LYS A 68 -6.82 -21.34 5.71
C LYS A 68 -7.50 -20.08 6.25
N SER A 69 -7.18 -18.91 5.71
CA SER A 69 -7.61 -17.60 6.23
C SER A 69 -9.00 -17.15 5.76
N ASN A 70 -9.98 -18.06 5.68
CA ASN A 70 -11.37 -17.72 5.31
C ASN A 70 -12.41 -18.57 6.06
N ILE A 71 -13.59 -18.01 6.34
CA ILE A 71 -14.71 -18.74 6.96
C ILE A 71 -15.31 -19.84 6.07
N ARG A 72 -15.07 -19.78 4.75
CA ARG A 72 -15.52 -20.80 3.77
C ARG A 72 -14.58 -22.01 3.65
N ILE A 73 -13.45 -22.02 4.35
CA ILE A 73 -12.62 -23.22 4.49
C ILE A 73 -13.21 -24.05 5.63
N GLY A 74 -13.31 -25.37 5.44
CA GLY A 74 -13.77 -26.29 6.48
C GLY A 74 -12.86 -26.34 7.70
N ASP A 75 -13.35 -26.93 8.79
CA ASP A 75 -12.57 -27.17 10.01
C ASP A 75 -11.54 -28.28 9.79
N ILE A 76 -11.85 -29.20 8.87
CA ILE A 76 -10.93 -30.16 8.27
C ILE A 76 -10.97 -30.00 6.74
N LEU A 77 -9.79 -29.97 6.12
CA LEU A 77 -9.60 -30.17 4.69
C LEU A 77 -9.11 -31.60 4.46
N PHE A 78 -9.76 -32.32 3.55
CA PHE A 78 -9.39 -33.67 3.12
C PHE A 78 -9.07 -33.65 1.63
N VAL A 79 -7.86 -34.06 1.27
CA VAL A 79 -7.31 -33.95 -0.09
C VAL A 79 -6.89 -35.33 -0.58
N ALA A 80 -7.36 -35.75 -1.75
CA ALA A 80 -6.84 -36.93 -2.42
C ALA A 80 -5.45 -36.64 -3.02
N LYS A 81 -4.56 -37.62 -3.12
CA LYS A 81 -3.39 -37.48 -4.00
C LYS A 81 -3.81 -37.66 -5.46
N ALA A 82 -3.01 -37.10 -6.37
CA ALA A 82 -3.24 -37.15 -7.82
C ALA A 82 -3.60 -38.57 -8.30
N GLY A 83 -4.75 -38.71 -8.97
CA GLY A 83 -5.27 -39.99 -9.48
C GLY A 83 -6.08 -40.82 -8.46
N TYR A 84 -6.42 -40.25 -7.31
CA TYR A 84 -7.40 -40.77 -6.34
C TYR A 84 -8.64 -39.86 -6.26
N GLU A 85 -9.78 -40.39 -5.80
CA GLU A 85 -11.02 -39.63 -5.61
C GLU A 85 -11.70 -39.90 -4.26
N ILE A 86 -12.34 -38.85 -3.73
CA ILE A 86 -13.25 -38.85 -2.59
C ILE A 86 -14.69 -38.84 -3.14
N ILE A 87 -15.50 -39.81 -2.78
CA ILE A 87 -16.95 -39.81 -3.06
C ILE A 87 -17.65 -39.27 -1.81
N ALA A 88 -18.11 -38.02 -1.87
CA ALA A 88 -18.73 -37.30 -0.76
C ALA A 88 -20.25 -37.58 -0.67
N PRO A 89 -20.90 -37.33 0.49
CA PRO A 89 -22.34 -37.47 0.63
C PRO A 89 -23.10 -36.52 -0.32
N GLY A 90 -23.71 -37.08 -1.36
CA GLY A 90 -24.39 -36.35 -2.44
C GLY A 90 -23.79 -36.60 -3.82
N ASP A 91 -22.56 -37.12 -3.91
CA ASP A 91 -21.97 -37.56 -5.17
C ASP A 91 -22.70 -38.78 -5.76
N ASN A 92 -22.88 -38.80 -7.07
CA ASN A 92 -23.32 -40.00 -7.76
C ASN A 92 -22.16 -40.98 -7.95
N ALA A 93 -22.01 -41.92 -7.02
CA ALA A 93 -21.01 -42.99 -7.04
C ALA A 93 -21.06 -43.91 -8.28
N SER A 94 -22.12 -43.88 -9.09
CA SER A 94 -22.17 -44.63 -10.36
C SER A 94 -21.47 -43.91 -11.53
N ILE A 95 -21.05 -42.64 -11.36
CA ILE A 95 -20.26 -41.91 -12.35
C ILE A 95 -18.78 -42.23 -12.12
N GLU A 96 -18.23 -43.07 -13.00
CA GLU A 96 -16.79 -43.27 -13.13
C GLU A 96 -16.17 -42.03 -13.80
N LEU A 97 -15.22 -41.38 -13.12
CA LEU A 97 -14.37 -40.36 -13.74
C LEU A 97 -13.21 -41.04 -14.48
N LEU A 98 -12.90 -40.53 -15.68
CA LEU A 98 -11.67 -40.89 -16.40
C LEU A 98 -10.48 -39.99 -16.01
N GLY A 99 -10.78 -38.83 -15.43
CA GLY A 99 -9.82 -37.85 -14.93
C GLY A 99 -10.50 -36.75 -14.11
N ASP A 100 -9.72 -36.05 -13.28
CA ASP A 100 -10.15 -34.92 -12.45
C ASP A 100 -9.02 -33.87 -12.27
N HIS A 101 -9.30 -32.79 -11.56
CA HIS A 101 -8.38 -31.70 -11.23
C HIS A 101 -8.68 -31.10 -9.84
N GLY A 102 -7.82 -30.21 -9.33
CA GLY A 102 -7.99 -29.60 -8.00
C GLY A 102 -7.31 -30.39 -6.87
N TYR A 103 -6.25 -31.11 -7.23
CA TYR A 103 -5.26 -31.64 -6.29
C TYR A 103 -4.29 -30.53 -5.84
N ASP A 104 -3.26 -30.92 -5.08
CA ASP A 104 -2.05 -30.13 -4.82
C ASP A 104 -1.52 -29.49 -6.13
N ASP A 105 -1.35 -28.15 -6.13
CA ASP A 105 -0.98 -27.37 -7.30
C ASP A 105 0.50 -27.54 -7.71
N ARG A 106 1.32 -28.13 -6.84
CA ARG A 106 2.71 -28.50 -7.08
C ARG A 106 2.86 -29.78 -7.92
N VAL A 107 1.75 -30.46 -8.25
CA VAL A 107 1.74 -31.63 -9.13
C VAL A 107 1.73 -31.15 -10.59
N GLU A 108 2.69 -31.62 -11.39
CA GLU A 108 2.85 -31.19 -12.80
C GLU A 108 1.57 -31.31 -13.64
N SER A 109 0.75 -32.34 -13.40
CA SER A 109 -0.53 -32.51 -14.10
C SER A 109 -1.58 -31.45 -13.73
N MET A 110 -1.43 -30.72 -12.63
CA MET A 110 -2.28 -29.57 -12.25
C MET A 110 -1.79 -28.23 -12.82
N HIS A 111 -0.58 -28.16 -13.37
CA HIS A 111 -0.03 -26.91 -13.90
C HIS A 111 -0.88 -26.35 -15.05
N GLY A 112 -1.06 -25.02 -15.05
CA GLY A 112 -1.72 -24.30 -16.14
C GLY A 112 -0.79 -24.08 -17.35
N ILE A 113 -1.37 -23.77 -18.51
CA ILE A 113 -0.62 -23.41 -19.72
C ILE A 113 -0.68 -21.89 -19.91
N PHE A 114 0.47 -21.26 -20.16
CA PHE A 114 0.58 -19.83 -20.48
C PHE A 114 1.26 -19.63 -21.84
N TYR A 115 0.71 -18.74 -22.66
CA TYR A 115 1.33 -18.26 -23.90
C TYR A 115 1.25 -16.74 -23.98
N GLY A 116 2.40 -16.06 -23.94
CA GLY A 116 2.50 -14.63 -24.19
C GLY A 116 2.84 -14.37 -25.66
N PHE A 117 1.97 -13.66 -26.39
CA PHE A 117 2.24 -13.23 -27.76
C PHE A 117 1.87 -11.76 -27.97
N GLY A 118 2.75 -11.01 -28.62
CA GLY A 118 2.58 -9.57 -28.87
C GLY A 118 3.88 -8.78 -28.62
N PRO A 119 3.89 -7.47 -28.90
CA PRO A 119 5.10 -6.63 -28.84
C PRO A 119 5.70 -6.48 -27.43
N ALA A 120 4.91 -6.76 -26.38
CA ALA A 120 5.38 -6.72 -25.00
C ALA A 120 6.26 -7.94 -24.62
N PHE A 121 6.03 -9.10 -25.24
CA PHE A 121 6.66 -10.37 -24.88
C PHE A 121 7.90 -10.67 -25.74
N HIS A 122 8.91 -11.32 -25.19
CA HIS A 122 10.05 -11.82 -25.99
C HIS A 122 9.60 -12.82 -27.07
N GLU A 123 10.18 -12.72 -28.26
CA GLU A 123 9.97 -13.69 -29.34
C GLU A 123 10.76 -14.98 -29.10
N ASN A 124 10.13 -16.12 -29.39
CA ASN A 124 10.73 -17.47 -29.32
C ASN A 124 11.35 -17.84 -27.94
N MET A 125 10.86 -17.22 -26.87
CA MET A 125 11.28 -17.51 -25.50
C MET A 125 10.43 -18.62 -24.89
N GLN A 126 11.09 -19.60 -24.25
CA GLN A 126 10.46 -20.45 -23.24
C GLN A 126 10.56 -19.73 -21.89
N ALA A 127 9.42 -19.52 -21.22
CA ALA A 127 9.37 -18.91 -19.90
C ALA A 127 9.60 -19.96 -18.80
N GLU A 128 10.21 -19.53 -17.69
CA GLU A 128 10.22 -20.33 -16.47
C GLU A 128 8.83 -20.30 -15.81
N PRO A 129 8.46 -21.32 -15.00
CA PRO A 129 7.17 -21.34 -14.32
C PRO A 129 6.99 -20.16 -13.35
N PHE A 130 5.79 -19.58 -13.35
CA PHE A 130 5.35 -18.55 -12.40
C PHE A 130 3.87 -18.77 -12.03
N HIS A 131 3.38 -18.14 -10.96
CA HIS A 131 2.04 -18.45 -10.44
C HIS A 131 0.94 -17.65 -11.15
N THR A 132 -0.24 -18.24 -11.29
CA THR A 132 -1.42 -17.61 -11.91
C THR A 132 -1.82 -16.27 -11.28
N VAL A 133 -1.48 -16.03 -10.01
CA VAL A 133 -1.69 -14.75 -9.31
C VAL A 133 -0.87 -13.59 -9.88
N ASP A 134 0.28 -13.88 -10.52
CA ASP A 134 1.18 -12.90 -11.12
C ASP A 134 0.66 -12.39 -12.48
N ILE A 135 -0.35 -13.05 -13.05
CA ILE A 135 -0.99 -12.62 -14.31
C ILE A 135 -1.72 -11.27 -14.13
N TYR A 136 -2.23 -10.95 -12.93
CA TYR A 136 -2.88 -9.64 -12.70
C TYR A 136 -1.88 -8.46 -12.68
N PRO A 137 -0.75 -8.52 -11.94
CA PRO A 137 0.35 -7.57 -12.10
C PRO A 137 0.85 -7.49 -13.54
N LEU A 138 1.10 -8.63 -14.20
CA LEU A 138 1.55 -8.72 -15.59
C LEU A 138 0.62 -7.97 -16.57
N MET A 139 -0.68 -8.22 -16.51
CA MET A 139 -1.66 -7.51 -17.34
C MET A 139 -1.73 -6.03 -16.99
N SER A 140 -1.71 -5.68 -15.70
CA SER A 140 -1.75 -4.27 -15.25
C SER A 140 -0.55 -3.48 -15.78
N TYR A 141 0.64 -4.10 -15.73
CA TYR A 141 1.89 -3.55 -16.22
C TYR A 141 1.89 -3.35 -17.74
N ILE A 142 1.54 -4.38 -18.52
CA ILE A 142 1.46 -4.31 -20.00
C ILE A 142 0.44 -3.24 -20.44
N LEU A 143 -0.72 -3.16 -19.79
CA LEU A 143 -1.78 -2.19 -20.07
C LEU A 143 -1.52 -0.80 -19.49
N LYS A 144 -0.37 -0.58 -18.84
CA LYS A 144 0.03 0.68 -18.19
C LYS A 144 -1.01 1.19 -17.17
N LEU A 145 -1.63 0.27 -16.43
CA LEU A 145 -2.62 0.53 -15.39
C LEU A 145 -1.97 0.64 -14.00
N LYS A 146 -2.57 1.46 -13.13
CA LYS A 146 -2.21 1.45 -11.70
C LYS A 146 -2.71 0.15 -11.06
N GLU A 147 -1.77 -0.70 -10.67
CA GLU A 147 -2.04 -1.96 -9.97
C GLU A 147 -2.82 -1.72 -8.65
N ARG A 148 -3.72 -2.66 -8.31
CA ARG A 148 -4.35 -2.77 -6.99
C ARG A 148 -3.70 -3.89 -6.20
N LYS A 149 -3.62 -3.75 -4.87
CA LYS A 149 -3.06 -4.77 -3.97
C LYS A 149 -3.63 -6.16 -4.28
N THR A 150 -2.74 -7.06 -4.72
CA THR A 150 -2.99 -8.48 -4.98
C THR A 150 -2.05 -9.34 -4.11
N ASN A 151 -1.96 -10.64 -4.40
CA ASN A 151 -1.02 -11.58 -3.81
C ASN A 151 0.15 -11.97 -4.74
N GLY A 152 0.04 -11.72 -6.06
CA GLY A 152 1.14 -11.90 -7.00
C GLY A 152 2.10 -10.71 -7.08
N SER A 153 3.19 -10.87 -7.82
CA SER A 153 4.16 -9.80 -8.13
C SER A 153 4.47 -9.73 -9.62
N ILE A 154 4.68 -8.52 -10.13
CA ILE A 154 5.21 -8.32 -11.49
C ILE A 154 6.61 -8.92 -11.64
N ASP A 155 7.45 -8.90 -10.58
CA ASP A 155 8.84 -9.33 -10.65
C ASP A 155 8.98 -10.83 -11.02
N ASN A 156 8.04 -11.66 -10.57
CA ASN A 156 7.98 -13.09 -10.91
C ASN A 156 7.82 -13.31 -12.43
N ALA A 157 7.01 -12.47 -13.08
CA ALA A 157 6.71 -12.58 -14.50
C ALA A 157 7.57 -11.68 -15.39
N LYS A 158 8.30 -10.70 -14.82
CA LYS A 158 8.97 -9.63 -15.58
C LYS A 158 9.98 -10.13 -16.62
N HIS A 159 10.58 -11.29 -16.37
CA HIS A 159 11.56 -11.95 -17.26
C HIS A 159 11.02 -12.28 -18.68
N ILE A 160 9.70 -12.35 -18.88
CA ILE A 160 9.10 -12.64 -20.19
C ILE A 160 8.86 -11.39 -21.06
N LEU A 161 9.15 -10.19 -20.53
CA LEU A 161 8.83 -8.90 -21.15
C LEU A 161 10.06 -8.18 -21.70
N ARG A 162 9.91 -7.57 -22.90
CA ARG A 162 10.97 -6.76 -23.52
C ARG A 162 11.21 -5.46 -22.75
N ASP A 163 12.46 -4.99 -22.77
CA ASP A 163 12.89 -3.74 -22.13
C ASP A 163 11.99 -2.53 -22.45
N HIS A 164 11.54 -2.42 -23.71
CA HIS A 164 10.69 -1.32 -24.20
C HIS A 164 9.29 -1.23 -23.55
N VAL A 165 8.86 -2.20 -22.74
CA VAL A 165 7.63 -2.06 -21.93
C VAL A 165 7.87 -1.18 -20.70
N ASN A 166 9.10 -1.14 -20.17
CA ASN A 166 9.43 -0.49 -18.88
C ASN A 166 9.34 1.05 -18.95
N ASN A 167 10.17 1.67 -19.81
CA ASN A 167 10.67 3.02 -19.56
C ASN A 167 10.16 4.05 -20.57
N ASP A 168 9.05 4.73 -20.24
CA ASP A 168 8.69 6.05 -20.76
C ASP A 168 7.84 6.76 -19.69
N LEU A 169 6.51 6.60 -19.77
CA LEU A 169 5.53 7.40 -19.02
C LEU A 169 5.58 7.22 -17.50
N PHE A 170 5.76 6.00 -16.99
CA PHE A 170 5.83 5.77 -15.54
C PHE A 170 7.12 6.28 -14.92
N ASP A 171 8.25 6.07 -15.60
CA ASP A 171 9.54 6.62 -15.18
C ASP A 171 9.53 8.15 -15.22
N GLU A 172 8.97 8.75 -16.26
CA GLU A 172 8.80 10.21 -16.32
C GLU A 172 7.94 10.74 -15.17
N ILE A 173 6.79 10.12 -14.87
CA ILE A 173 5.92 10.49 -13.75
C ILE A 173 6.64 10.31 -12.40
N ASN A 174 7.30 9.18 -12.16
CA ASN A 174 8.04 8.90 -10.93
C ASN A 174 9.19 9.90 -10.74
N LEU A 175 9.92 10.21 -11.81
CA LEU A 175 10.99 11.21 -11.83
C LEU A 175 10.44 12.62 -11.57
N LEU A 176 9.25 12.95 -12.08
CA LEU A 176 8.57 14.23 -11.83
C LEU A 176 8.12 14.36 -10.35
N LEU A 177 7.60 13.28 -9.76
CA LEU A 177 7.21 13.22 -8.35
C LEU A 177 8.43 13.31 -7.41
N LEU A 178 9.54 12.66 -7.75
CA LEU A 178 10.82 12.82 -7.05
C LEU A 178 11.35 14.26 -7.14
N LYS A 179 11.38 14.86 -8.34
CA LYS A 179 11.81 16.25 -8.55
C LYS A 179 10.95 17.24 -7.78
N THR A 180 9.63 17.15 -7.87
CA THR A 180 8.72 18.07 -7.17
C THR A 180 8.85 17.95 -5.65
N THR A 181 9.03 16.74 -5.11
CA THR A 181 9.26 16.51 -3.68
C THR A 181 10.60 17.07 -3.19
N THR A 182 11.69 16.85 -3.94
CA THR A 182 13.01 17.38 -3.57
C THR A 182 13.09 18.89 -3.70
N TYR A 183 12.41 19.50 -4.68
CA TYR A 183 12.25 20.96 -4.72
C TYR A 183 11.44 21.47 -3.52
N ALA A 184 10.28 20.89 -3.21
CA ALA A 184 9.44 21.34 -2.09
C ALA A 184 10.17 21.33 -0.74
N THR A 185 10.92 20.26 -0.44
CA THR A 185 11.75 20.17 0.77
C THR A 185 12.88 21.20 0.78
N SER A 186 13.58 21.38 -0.35
CA SER A 186 14.67 22.36 -0.48
C SER A 186 14.21 23.80 -0.24
N TRP A 187 13.10 24.21 -0.87
CA TRP A 187 12.50 25.54 -0.66
C TRP A 187 11.97 25.72 0.78
N GLY A 188 11.47 24.65 1.42
CA GLY A 188 11.11 24.65 2.84
C GLY A 188 12.29 24.98 3.75
N PHE A 189 13.45 24.33 3.57
CA PHE A 189 14.65 24.64 4.36
C PHE A 189 15.19 26.06 4.11
N ILE A 190 15.20 26.52 2.85
CA ILE A 190 15.65 27.87 2.50
C ILE A 190 14.76 28.94 3.16
N THR A 191 13.43 28.82 3.03
CA THR A 191 12.49 29.80 3.58
C THR A 191 12.55 29.87 5.11
N VAL A 192 12.59 28.72 5.81
CA VAL A 192 12.79 28.67 7.27
C VAL A 192 14.13 29.30 7.67
N GLY A 193 15.22 28.99 6.95
CA GLY A 193 16.53 29.59 7.18
C GLY A 193 16.54 31.11 7.04
N CYS A 194 15.92 31.64 5.98
CA CYS A 194 15.78 33.09 5.76
C CYS A 194 14.97 33.78 6.87
N VAL A 195 13.85 33.17 7.32
CA VAL A 195 13.04 33.72 8.42
C VAL A 195 13.84 33.77 9.72
N LEU A 196 14.55 32.68 10.07
CA LEU A 196 15.42 32.65 11.25
C LEU A 196 16.55 33.67 11.18
N PHE A 197 17.13 33.91 9.99
CA PHE A 197 18.17 34.92 9.79
C PHE A 197 17.65 36.35 9.96
N VAL A 198 16.45 36.67 9.44
CA VAL A 198 15.79 37.98 9.65
C VAL A 198 15.44 38.20 11.13
N ILE A 199 14.96 37.17 11.81
CA ILE A 199 14.72 37.22 13.27
C ILE A 199 16.03 37.48 14.03
N LEU A 200 17.12 36.79 13.68
CA LEU A 200 18.44 36.98 14.30
C LEU A 200 18.96 38.41 14.11
N ILE A 201 18.90 38.95 12.89
CA ILE A 201 19.27 40.35 12.60
C ILE A 201 18.42 41.31 13.43
N SER A 202 17.11 41.05 13.54
CA SER A 202 16.19 41.89 14.32
C SER A 202 16.54 41.90 15.81
N ILE A 203 16.84 40.73 16.38
CA ILE A 203 17.27 40.60 17.79
C ILE A 203 18.61 41.32 18.03
N VAL A 204 19.59 41.17 17.12
CA VAL A 204 20.88 41.87 17.21
C VAL A 204 20.69 43.39 17.12
N TYR A 205 19.88 43.86 16.16
CA TYR A 205 19.57 45.29 16.00
C TYR A 205 18.90 45.88 17.25
N ILE A 206 17.86 45.22 17.78
CA ILE A 206 17.18 45.64 19.01
C ILE A 206 18.15 45.68 20.20
N THR A 207 19.04 44.69 20.31
CA THR A 207 20.06 44.62 21.39
C THR A 207 21.07 45.76 21.28
N VAL A 208 21.56 46.07 20.08
CA VAL A 208 22.48 47.19 19.81
C VAL A 208 21.80 48.54 20.07
N ALA A 209 20.57 48.73 19.57
CA ALA A 209 19.79 49.94 19.79
C ALA A 209 19.52 50.18 21.28
N PHE A 210 19.08 49.16 22.02
CA PHE A 210 18.84 49.25 23.47
C PHE A 210 20.13 49.55 24.25
N ARG A 211 21.27 48.97 23.86
CA ARG A 211 22.59 49.28 24.43
C ARG A 211 22.99 50.74 24.18
N HIS A 212 22.80 51.23 22.96
CA HIS A 212 23.08 52.62 22.59
C HIS A 212 22.19 53.61 23.34
N SER A 213 20.87 53.39 23.38
CA SER A 213 19.94 54.21 24.16
C SER A 213 20.28 54.21 25.65
N ARG A 214 20.71 53.09 26.24
CA ARG A 214 21.22 53.06 27.62
C ARG A 214 22.48 53.91 27.80
N GLN A 215 23.42 53.91 26.86
CA GLN A 215 24.62 54.75 26.95
C GLN A 215 24.28 56.25 26.91
N LEU A 216 23.28 56.66 26.12
CA LEU A 216 22.80 58.05 26.10
C LEU A 216 22.13 58.47 27.42
N ILE A 217 21.40 57.57 28.08
CA ILE A 217 20.72 57.85 29.36
C ILE A 217 21.70 58.08 30.52
N TYR A 218 22.92 57.53 30.45
CA TYR A 218 23.96 57.72 31.47
C TYR A 218 25.04 58.75 31.09
N ALA A 219 24.86 59.50 30.01
CA ALA A 219 25.79 60.55 29.59
C ALA A 219 25.41 61.90 30.24
N GLU A 220 26.06 62.25 31.36
CA GLU A 220 25.89 63.58 31.97
C GLU A 220 26.37 64.71 31.03
N PRO A 221 25.56 65.75 30.79
CA PRO A 221 25.99 66.93 30.05
C PRO A 221 26.79 67.88 30.95
N GLN A 222 28.12 67.78 30.93
CA GLN A 222 28.97 68.77 31.64
C GLN A 222 28.99 70.12 30.92
N PHE A 223 28.18 71.06 31.41
CA PHE A 223 28.26 72.48 31.04
C PHE A 223 28.46 73.36 32.28
N PRO A 224 29.60 74.09 32.40
CA PRO A 224 29.80 75.04 33.47
C PRO A 224 28.99 76.32 33.21
N ILE A 225 28.03 76.62 34.10
CA ILE A 225 27.20 77.83 34.01
C ILE A 225 28.08 79.07 34.19
N ARG A 226 28.15 79.91 33.15
CA ARG A 226 28.93 81.16 33.16
C ARG A 226 28.09 82.33 32.67
N TYR A 227 27.42 83.01 33.61
CA TYR A 227 26.61 84.19 33.30
C TYR A 227 27.46 85.32 32.72
N ARG A 228 27.01 85.92 31.62
CA ARG A 228 27.43 87.27 31.20
C ARG A 228 26.26 87.99 30.55
N LEU A 229 26.11 89.27 30.90
CA LEU A 229 24.99 90.14 30.52
C LEU A 229 25.23 90.80 29.15
N LEU A 230 24.20 91.55 28.70
CA LEU A 230 24.15 92.47 27.55
C LEU A 230 23.92 91.80 26.17
N SER A 231 23.20 92.40 25.22
CA SER A 231 22.17 93.46 25.27
C SER A 231 21.57 93.70 23.86
N ASN A 232 20.30 94.12 23.80
CA ASN A 232 19.69 94.92 22.72
C ASN A 232 19.44 94.30 21.32
N ASP A 233 18.65 95.06 20.55
CA ASP A 233 18.39 95.06 19.09
C ASP A 233 17.71 93.80 18.52
N GLU A 234 16.38 93.82 18.35
CA GLU A 234 15.57 94.37 17.23
C GLU A 234 15.24 93.27 16.19
N GLU A 235 14.01 92.78 16.04
CA GLU A 235 12.71 93.37 15.64
C GLU A 235 12.47 93.35 14.11
N SER A 236 11.28 92.86 13.69
CA SER A 236 10.55 93.24 12.46
C SER A 236 11.05 92.73 11.08
N LYS A 237 10.37 92.89 9.92
CA LYS A 237 9.01 93.28 9.41
C LYS A 237 8.82 92.40 8.13
N ASN A 238 7.68 92.06 7.52
CA ASN A 238 6.22 92.28 7.64
C ASN A 238 5.52 91.05 6.96
N ASN A 239 4.32 90.56 7.31
CA ASN A 239 2.95 91.06 7.03
C ASN A 239 2.58 91.28 5.55
N PHE A 240 1.53 90.59 5.06
CA PHE A 240 0.42 91.02 4.17
C PHE A 240 -0.43 89.81 3.72
N PHE A 241 -1.75 89.87 3.42
CA PHE A 241 -2.88 90.64 3.98
C PHE A 241 -4.24 90.00 3.51
N PRO A 242 -5.41 90.31 4.12
CA PRO A 242 -6.71 89.64 3.84
C PRO A 242 -7.79 90.55 3.19
N ASP A 243 -8.92 89.96 2.79
CA ASP A 243 -10.32 90.35 3.15
C ASP A 243 -11.32 89.30 2.57
N ALA A 244 -12.42 88.91 3.23
CA ALA A 244 -13.75 89.55 3.39
C ALA A 244 -14.59 89.62 2.08
N SER A 245 -15.93 89.44 2.06
CA SER A 245 -16.93 89.33 3.14
C SER A 245 -18.16 88.47 2.75
N ASP A 246 -18.84 87.90 3.76
CA ASP A 246 -20.29 87.68 3.97
C ASP A 246 -21.28 87.67 2.76
N ASN A 247 -22.12 86.63 2.63
CA ASN A 247 -23.52 86.64 3.14
C ASN A 247 -24.43 85.47 2.69
N GLU A 248 -25.59 85.40 3.38
CA GLU A 248 -26.87 84.75 3.02
C GLU A 248 -27.02 83.21 3.14
N GLU A 249 -28.29 82.79 3.18
CA GLU A 249 -28.84 81.77 4.09
C GLU A 249 -30.10 81.13 3.46
N ILE A 250 -30.35 79.83 3.72
CA ILE A 250 -31.63 79.11 3.44
C ILE A 250 -31.90 78.92 1.91
N GLU A 251 -32.40 77.78 1.39
CA GLU A 251 -33.32 76.75 1.91
C GLU A 251 -32.85 75.31 1.60
#